data_AF-Q4R9S3-F1
#
_entry.id   AF-Q4R9S3-F1
#
_cell.length_a   1.000
_cell.length_b   1.000
_cell.length_c   1.000
_cell.angle_alpha   90.00
_cell.angle_beta   90.00
_cell.angle_gamma   90.00
#
_symmetry.space_group_name_H-M   'P 1'
#
loop_
_entity.id
_entity.type
_entity.pdbx_description
1 polymer ?
#
loop_
_entity_poly.entity_id
_entity_poly.type
_entity_poly.pdbx_seq_one_letter_code
_entity_poly.pdbx_strand_id
1 'polypeptide(L)' 'RQACSGSIVSVGGQIPNNLAVPLHLNGVKILGTSPLQIDRAEERSVFSSVLDDLGVAQAPWRALFSL' A
#
# COMPACT_ATOMS: atom_id res chain seq x y z
N ARG A 1 17.69 -0.99 21.36
CA ARG A 1 17.20 -0.67 19.99
C ARG A 1 18.34 -0.92 19.04
N GLN A 2 18.16 -1.75 18.01
CA GLN A 2 19.15 -1.85 16.93
C GLN A 2 18.99 -0.61 16.05
N ALA A 3 20.10 0.11 15.79
CA ALA A 3 20.08 1.27 14.92
C ALA A 3 20.15 0.81 13.47
N CYS A 4 19.02 0.38 12.92
CA CYS A 4 18.94 -0.01 11.51
C CYS A 4 18.85 1.24 10.62
N SER A 5 19.63 1.28 9.54
CA SER A 5 19.61 2.37 8.56
C SER A 5 18.32 2.43 7.73
N GLY A 6 17.55 1.36 7.71
CA GLY A 6 16.26 1.23 7.03
C GLY A 6 15.76 -0.21 7.02
N SER A 7 14.53 -0.42 6.57
CA SER A 7 13.88 -1.74 6.46
C SER A 7 13.29 -1.94 5.07
N ILE A 8 13.40 -3.16 4.53
CA ILE A 8 12.80 -3.57 3.26
C ILE A 8 11.63 -4.50 3.56
N VAL A 9 10.44 -4.13 3.09
CA VAL A 9 9.19 -4.88 3.33
C VAL A 9 8.63 -5.58 2.09
N SER A 10 9.20 -5.33 0.92
CA SER A 10 8.67 -5.76 -0.38
C SER A 10 8.95 -7.22 -0.78
N VAL A 11 9.84 -7.92 -0.07
CA VAL A 11 10.33 -9.26 -0.47
C VAL A 11 9.76 -10.41 0.36
N GLY A 12 9.04 -10.12 1.44
CA GLY A 12 8.50 -11.16 2.34
C GLY A 12 7.00 -11.43 2.16
N GLY A 13 6.40 -10.98 1.06
CA GLY A 13 4.98 -11.19 0.75
C GLY A 13 4.04 -10.28 1.55
N GLN A 14 2.82 -10.75 1.78
CA GLN A 14 1.72 -9.94 2.35
C GLN A 14 1.93 -9.52 3.81
N ILE A 15 2.52 -10.40 4.64
CA ILE A 15 2.73 -10.11 6.07
C ILE A 15 3.56 -8.84 6.28
N PRO A 16 4.78 -8.69 5.71
CA PRO A 16 5.55 -7.46 5.87
C PRO A 16 4.95 -6.28 5.09
N ASN A 17 4.24 -6.50 3.98
CA ASN A 17 3.61 -5.43 3.23
C ASN A 17 2.51 -4.72 4.05
N ASN A 18 1.66 -5.49 4.74
CA ASN A 18 0.63 -4.98 5.64
C ASN A 18 1.21 -4.21 6.84
N LEU A 19 2.47 -4.46 7.20
CA LEU A 19 3.17 -3.75 8.27
C LEU A 19 3.86 -2.46 7.81
N ALA A 20 3.94 -2.20 6.49
CA ALA A 20 4.67 -1.06 5.95
C ALA A 20 4.16 0.29 6.51
N VAL A 21 2.84 0.51 6.49
CA VAL A 21 2.22 1.75 7.00
C VAL A 21 2.37 1.88 8.52
N PRO A 22 2.01 0.88 9.35
CA PRO A 22 2.25 0.93 10.79
C PRO A 22 3.71 1.21 11.16
N LEU A 23 4.66 0.55 10.50
CA LEU A 23 6.10 0.75 10.75
C LEU A 23 6.54 2.18 10.40
N HIS A 24 6.08 2.70 9.26
CA HIS A 24 6.36 4.07 8.85
C HIS A 24 5.84 5.10 9.84
N LEU A 25 4.59 4.94 10.30
CA LEU A 25 3.98 5.82 11.30
C LEU A 25 4.68 5.76 12.66
N ASN A 26 5.34 4.64 12.97
CA ASN A 26 6.18 4.48 14.17
C ASN A 26 7.64 4.91 13.97
N GLY A 27 7.96 5.60 12.87
CA GLY A 27 9.28 6.18 12.62
C GLY A 27 10.31 5.21 12.03
N VAL A 28 9.89 4.04 11.56
CA VAL A 28 10.77 3.12 10.83
C VAL A 28 10.95 3.64 9.40
N LYS A 29 12.20 3.81 8.99
CA LYS A 29 12.54 4.18 7.61
C LYS A 29 12.36 2.97 6.70
N ILE A 30 11.27 2.94 5.95
CA ILE A 30 11.04 1.95 4.90
C ILE A 30 11.83 2.37 3.64
N LEU A 31 12.54 1.42 3.05
CA LEU A 31 13.32 1.59 1.82
C LEU A 31 12.51 1.12 0.62
N GLY A 32 12.65 1.83 -0.51
CA GLY A 32 11.94 1.52 -1.75
C GLY A 32 10.63 2.31 -1.89
N THR A 33 9.58 1.63 -2.35
CA THR A 33 8.26 2.25 -2.54
C THR A 33 7.73 2.80 -1.21
N SER A 34 7.22 4.03 -1.24
CA SER A 34 6.64 4.64 -0.05
C SER A 34 5.47 3.80 0.48
N PRO A 35 5.39 3.55 1.80
CA PRO A 35 4.27 2.84 2.42
C PRO A 35 2.90 3.43 2.09
N LEU A 36 2.82 4.76 1.94
CA LEU A 36 1.58 5.43 1.52
C LEU A 36 1.21 5.14 0.06
N GLN A 37 2.19 4.87 -0.80
CA GLN A 37 1.92 4.51 -2.19
C GLN A 37 1.51 3.04 -2.31
N ILE A 38 2.05 2.16 -1.44
CA ILE A 38 1.61 0.78 -1.32
C ILE A 38 0.14 0.75 -0.91
N ASP A 39 -0.23 1.49 0.15
CA ASP A 39 -1.60 1.59 0.65
C ASP A 39 -2.57 2.11 -0.43
N ARG A 40 -2.18 3.16 -1.16
CA ARG A 40 -2.97 3.68 -2.29
C ARG A 40 -3.20 2.66 -3.41
N ALA A 41 -2.26 1.74 -3.62
CA ALA A 41 -2.39 0.70 -4.63
C ALA A 41 -3.22 -0.50 -4.14
N GLU A 42 -3.26 -0.75 -2.82
CA GLU A 42 -4.03 -1.84 -2.22
C GLU A 42 -5.50 -1.45 -1.93
N GLU A 43 -5.80 -0.17 -1.72
CA GLU A 43 -7.17 0.32 -1.57
C GLU A 43 -7.85 0.35 -2.95
N ARG A 44 -8.93 -0.43 -3.09
CA ARG A 44 -9.59 -0.67 -4.38
C ARG A 44 -10.18 0.61 -4.98
N SER A 45 -10.80 1.47 -4.18
CA SER A 45 -11.43 2.70 -4.68
C SER A 45 -10.39 3.70 -5.21
N VAL A 46 -9.30 3.90 -4.49
CA VAL A 46 -8.17 4.77 -4.84
C VAL A 46 -7.42 4.20 -6.03
N PHE A 47 -7.14 2.90 -6.04
CA PHE A 47 -6.47 2.30 -7.20
C PHE A 47 -7.35 2.39 -8.45
N SER A 48 -8.66 2.16 -8.31
CA SER A 48 -9.61 2.31 -9.41
C SER A 48 -9.63 3.74 -9.94
N SER A 49 -9.65 4.76 -9.09
CA SER A 49 -9.61 6.16 -9.54
C SER A 49 -8.30 6.51 -10.26
N VAL A 50 -7.17 5.96 -9.81
CA VAL A 50 -5.87 6.15 -10.48
C VAL A 50 -5.87 5.52 -11.88
N LEU A 51 -6.50 4.35 -12.06
CA LEU A 51 -6.62 3.74 -13.38
C LEU A 51 -7.50 4.58 -14.32
N ASP A 52 -8.58 5.16 -13.80
CA ASP A 52 -9.46 6.05 -14.56
C ASP A 52 -8.72 7.33 -15.00
N ASP A 53 -7.95 7.95 -14.11
CA ASP A 53 -7.12 9.12 -14.41
C ASP A 53 -6.06 8.84 -15.50
N LEU A 54 -5.54 7.60 -15.53
CA LEU A 54 -4.56 7.15 -16.51
C LEU A 54 -5.19 6.62 -17.82
N GLY A 55 -6.52 6.52 -17.89
CA GLY A 55 -7.23 5.92 -19.03
C GLY A 55 -6.97 4.42 -19.21
N VAL A 56 -6.58 3.72 -18.14
CA VAL A 56 -6.32 2.28 -18.16
C VAL A 56 -7.61 1.53 -17.87
N ALA A 57 -8.01 0.66 -18.80
CA ALA A 57 -9.23 -0.13 -18.65
C ALA A 57 -9.14 -1.10 -17.44
N GLN A 58 -10.24 -1.20 -16.70
CA GLN A 58 -10.40 -2.10 -15.56
C GLN A 58 -11.76 -2.80 -15.59
N ALA A 59 -11.85 -3.98 -14.95
CA ALA A 59 -13.11 -4.71 -14.86
C ALA A 59 -14.14 -3.92 -14.01
N PRO A 60 -15.42 -3.84 -14.43
CA PRO A 60 -16.47 -3.20 -13.65
C PRO A 60 -16.59 -3.80 -12.27
N TRP A 61 -16.73 -2.96 -11.24
CA TRP A 61 -16.85 -3.39 -9.85
C TRP A 61 -17.72 -2.42 -9.07
N ARG A 62 -18.20 -2.85 -7.89
CA ARG A 62 -18.95 -2.01 -6.95
C ARG A 62 -18.80 -2.55 -5.54
N ALA A 63 -18.60 -1.68 -4.55
CA ALA A 63 -18.66 -2.07 -3.14
C ALA A 63 -20.11 -2.34 -2.74
N LEU A 64 -20.36 -3.44 -2.02
CA LEU A 64 -21.67 -3.80 -1.48
C LEU A 64 -21.66 -3.66 0.03
N PHE A 65 -22.69 -3.01 0.57
CA PHE A 65 -22.91 -2.89 2.01
C PHE A 65 -24.35 -3.36 2.30
N SER A 66 -24.53 -4.25 3.27
CA SER A 66 -25.84 -4.51 3.87
C SER A 66 -25.99 -3.62 5.08
N LEU A 67 -27.18 -3.05 5.27
CA LEU A 67 -27.60 -2.47 6.54
C LEU A 67 -27.74 -3.55 7.61
#